data_AF-F8GL68-F1
#
_entry.id   AF-F8GL68-F1
#
_cell.length_a   1.000
_cell.length_b   1.000
_cell.length_c   1.000
_cell.angle_alpha   90.00
_cell.angle_beta   90.00
_cell.angle_gamma   90.00
#
_symmetry.space_group_name_H-M   'P 1'
#
loop_
_entity.id
_entity.type
_entity.pdbx_description
1 polymer ?
#
loop_
_entity_poly.entity_id
_entity_poly.type
_entity_poly.pdbx_seq_one_letter_code
_entity_poly.pdbx_strand_id
1 'polypeptide(L)'
;MQVTKLAKQIGISRELLHRHIKRGCPTDNLESALLWRSRNLDITQTKEFRITGNTGGGKSKPGSQVNATTKALQPHEVERIVNERTITRIIPDRYFERVDWLAIALKEAGVAVTGKQVIEIQDSLFSVFMEEIIYGYFEIEGSFELPPLFEARIESYERKLRIASLDRLLSEDNVSE
;
A
#
# COMPACT_ATOMS: atom_id res chain seq x y z
N MET A 1 26.19 3.49 16.71
CA MET A 1 25.67 4.78 17.23
C MET A 1 25.01 4.58 18.60
N GLN A 2 24.86 5.58 19.48
CA GLN A 2 24.13 5.37 20.74
C GLN A 2 22.64 5.07 20.46
N VAL A 3 22.11 3.99 21.04
CA VAL A 3 20.74 3.47 20.81
C VAL A 3 19.67 4.52 21.09
N THR A 4 19.86 5.35 22.13
CA THR A 4 18.97 6.45 22.49
C THR A 4 18.90 7.53 21.39
N LYS A 5 20.05 7.88 20.81
CA LYS A 5 20.15 8.86 19.72
C LYS A 5 19.54 8.32 18.43
N LEU A 6 19.78 7.05 18.12
CA LEU A 6 19.21 6.35 16.98
C LEU A 6 17.67 6.27 17.07
N ALA A 7 17.13 5.89 18.23
CA ALA A 7 15.69 5.81 18.46
C ALA A 7 15.00 7.16 18.23
N LYS A 8 15.61 8.24 18.73
CA LYS A 8 15.10 9.61 18.56
C LYS A 8 15.09 10.03 17.08
N GLN A 9 16.15 9.71 16.34
CA GLN A 9 16.25 10.03 14.91
C GLN A 9 15.29 9.20 14.04
N ILE A 10 15.04 7.94 14.40
CA ILE A 10 14.07 7.06 13.71
C ILE A 10 12.61 7.39 14.09
N GLY A 11 12.40 8.11 15.20
CA GLY A 11 11.06 8.48 15.68
C GLY A 11 10.32 7.33 16.38
N ILE A 12 11.03 6.50 17.16
CA ILE A 12 10.44 5.37 17.91
C ILE A 12 10.90 5.33 19.36
N SER A 13 10.16 4.59 20.22
CA SER A 13 10.58 4.39 21.61
C SER A 13 11.87 3.57 21.67
N ARG A 14 12.65 3.81 22.73
CA ARG A 14 13.89 3.07 22.99
C ARG A 14 13.63 1.57 23.15
N GLU A 15 12.55 1.14 23.81
CA GLU A 15 12.24 -0.28 23.96
C GLU A 15 11.85 -0.92 22.63
N LEU A 16 11.17 -0.19 21.75
CA LEU A 16 10.85 -0.67 20.41
C LEU A 16 12.12 -0.88 19.58
N LEU A 17 13.07 0.06 19.66
CA LEU A 17 14.36 -0.10 18.98
C LEU A 17 15.13 -1.32 19.51
N HIS A 18 15.15 -1.57 20.83
CA HIS A 18 15.78 -2.79 21.38
C HIS A 18 15.14 -4.08 20.86
N ARG A 19 13.81 -4.10 20.66
CA ARG A 19 13.14 -5.24 20.02
C ARG A 19 13.54 -5.41 18.55
N HIS A 20 13.72 -4.32 17.81
CA HIS A 20 14.21 -4.36 16.44
C HIS A 20 15.66 -4.84 16.36
N ILE A 21 16.53 -4.44 17.29
CA ILE A 21 17.91 -4.92 17.36
C ILE A 21 17.96 -6.44 17.57
N LYS A 22 17.11 -6.98 18.46
CA LYS A 22 16.98 -8.44 18.64
C LYS A 22 16.54 -9.19 17.38
N ARG A 23 15.94 -8.48 16.42
CA ARG A 23 15.50 -9.01 15.11
C ARG A 23 16.51 -8.73 13.99
N GLY A 24 17.67 -8.17 14.29
CA GLY A 24 18.73 -7.90 13.31
C GLY A 24 18.74 -6.48 12.73
N CYS A 25 18.10 -5.50 13.37
CA CYS A 25 18.16 -4.11 12.92
C CYS A 25 19.58 -3.53 13.11
N PRO A 26 20.22 -2.99 12.06
CA PRO A 26 21.56 -2.40 12.15
C PRO A 26 21.55 -1.11 12.97
N THR A 27 22.56 -0.93 13.83
CA THR A 27 22.66 0.21 14.76
C THR A 27 23.73 1.24 14.40
N ASP A 28 24.40 0.99 13.29
CA ASP A 28 25.66 1.66 12.96
C ASP A 28 25.40 2.90 12.11
N ASN A 29 24.40 2.82 11.23
CA ASN A 29 23.97 3.90 10.34
C ASN A 29 22.44 4.12 10.41
N LEU A 30 22.02 5.38 10.37
CA LEU A 30 20.60 5.79 10.40
C LEU A 30 19.84 5.30 9.17
N GLU A 31 20.43 5.44 7.98
CA GLU A 31 19.78 5.05 6.72
C GLU A 31 19.54 3.54 6.66
N SER A 32 20.54 2.74 7.06
CA SER A 32 20.41 1.28 7.13
C SER A 32 19.32 0.84 8.11
N ALA A 33 19.17 1.55 9.24
CA ALA A 33 18.12 1.28 10.21
C ALA A 33 16.72 1.65 9.69
N LEU A 34 16.60 2.76 8.94
CA LEU A 34 15.34 3.15 8.29
C LEU A 34 14.93 2.17 7.18
N LEU A 35 15.88 1.75 6.35
CA LEU A 35 15.68 0.76 5.29
C LEU A 35 15.29 -0.62 5.84
N TRP A 36 15.96 -1.04 6.92
CA TRP A 36 15.58 -2.28 7.61
C TRP A 36 14.17 -2.18 8.17
N ARG A 37 13.82 -1.03 8.77
CA ARG A 37 12.49 -0.80 9.34
C ARG A 37 11.41 -0.81 8.28
N SER A 38 11.58 -0.14 7.13
CA SER A 38 10.55 -0.13 6.08
C SER A 38 10.26 -1.52 5.51
N ARG A 39 11.27 -2.40 5.45
CA ARG A 39 11.13 -3.78 4.98
C ARG A 39 10.55 -4.74 6.01
N ASN A 40 10.75 -4.46 7.30
CA ASN A 40 10.38 -5.36 8.41
C ASN A 40 9.25 -4.81 9.29
N LEU A 41 8.65 -3.68 8.92
CA LEU A 41 7.48 -3.14 9.60
C LEU A 41 6.27 -3.98 9.19
N ASP A 42 5.66 -4.64 10.16
CA ASP A 42 4.36 -5.25 9.96
C ASP A 42 3.31 -4.13 9.85
N ILE A 43 2.83 -3.91 8.63
CA ILE A 43 1.88 -2.86 8.27
C ILE A 43 0.58 -3.03 9.08
N THR A 44 0.19 -4.27 9.39
CA THR A 44 -1.04 -4.58 10.14
C THR A 44 -0.95 -4.19 11.63
N GLN A 45 0.25 -3.98 12.15
CA GLN A 45 0.51 -3.59 13.55
C GLN A 45 0.81 -2.09 13.70
N THR A 46 0.75 -1.32 12.60
CA THR A 46 0.91 0.13 12.64
C THR A 46 -0.32 0.81 13.27
N LYS A 47 -0.15 2.06 13.71
CA LYS A 47 -1.25 2.83 14.31
C LYS A 47 -2.47 2.99 13.39
N GLU A 48 -2.25 2.96 12.08
CA GLU A 48 -3.29 3.10 11.06
C GLU A 48 -4.12 1.82 10.87
N PHE A 49 -3.56 0.65 11.23
CA PHE A 49 -4.21 -0.67 11.14
C PHE A 49 -4.60 -1.27 12.51
N ARG A 50 -4.21 -0.64 13.62
CA ARG A 50 -4.63 -1.07 14.97
C ARG A 50 -6.11 -0.75 15.20
N ILE A 51 -6.95 -1.79 15.20
CA ILE A 51 -8.38 -1.75 15.54
C ILE A 51 -8.61 -1.23 16.98
N THR A 52 -7.66 -1.48 17.88
CA THR A 52 -7.66 -0.90 19.22
C THR A 52 -6.82 0.38 19.23
N GLY A 53 -7.47 1.54 19.26
CA GLY A 53 -6.83 2.78 19.66
C GLY A 53 -6.12 2.59 21.00
N ASN A 54 -4.91 3.13 21.15
CA ASN A 54 -4.16 3.06 22.40
C ASN A 54 -4.97 3.74 23.53
N THR A 55 -5.70 2.96 24.34
CA THR A 55 -6.24 3.39 25.65
C THR A 55 -5.26 3.14 26.79
N GLY A 56 -3.97 2.96 26.46
CA GLY A 56 -2.91 2.74 27.44
C GLY A 56 -2.12 4.02 27.72
N GLY A 57 -2.45 4.71 28.82
CA GLY A 57 -1.45 5.37 29.66
C GLY A 57 -1.26 6.89 29.49
N GLY A 58 -2.22 7.67 29.96
CA GLY A 58 -2.01 9.04 30.40
C GLY A 58 -3.10 9.40 31.40
N LYS A 59 -2.76 9.51 32.68
CA LYS A 59 -3.69 9.87 33.76
C LYS A 59 -4.32 11.23 33.45
N SER A 60 -5.48 11.24 32.80
CA SER A 60 -6.31 12.43 32.64
C SER A 60 -6.76 12.87 34.02
N LYS A 61 -6.52 14.14 34.36
CA LYS A 61 -7.05 14.78 35.57
C LYS A 61 -8.55 14.52 35.68
N PRO A 62 -9.10 14.25 36.89
CA PRO A 62 -10.53 14.04 37.05
C PRO A 62 -11.24 15.36 36.73
N GLY A 63 -11.97 15.42 35.62
CA GLY A 63 -12.73 16.63 35.28
C GLY A 63 -13.13 16.83 33.83
N SER A 64 -12.68 16.02 32.87
CA SER A 64 -13.16 16.14 31.48
C SER A 64 -14.08 14.97 31.13
N GLN A 65 -15.39 15.18 31.33
CA GLN A 65 -16.41 14.34 30.71
C GLN A 65 -16.35 14.58 29.20
N VAL A 66 -15.64 13.71 28.48
CA VAL A 66 -15.89 13.52 27.06
C VAL A 66 -16.71 12.25 26.97
N ASN A 67 -18.01 12.40 26.71
CA ASN A 67 -18.90 11.33 26.32
C ASN A 67 -18.45 10.78 24.95
N ALA A 68 -17.36 10.02 24.92
CA ALA A 68 -17.03 9.16 23.81
C ALA A 68 -17.58 7.78 24.18
N THR A 69 -18.86 7.58 23.90
CA THR A 69 -19.41 6.24 23.79
C THR A 69 -18.70 5.57 22.63
N THR A 70 -17.56 4.92 22.87
CA THR A 70 -16.99 3.94 21.95
C THR A 70 -17.97 2.78 21.90
N LYS A 71 -19.01 2.91 21.09
CA LYS A 71 -19.79 1.76 20.62
C LYS A 71 -18.77 0.84 19.97
N ALA A 72 -18.59 -0.35 20.54
CA ALA A 72 -17.91 -1.42 19.84
C ALA A 72 -18.67 -1.63 18.53
N LEU A 73 -17.98 -1.40 17.40
CA LEU A 73 -18.52 -1.70 16.08
C LEU A 73 -18.93 -3.16 16.06
N GLN A 74 -20.12 -3.43 15.55
CA GLN A 74 -20.58 -4.80 15.39
C GLN A 74 -19.70 -5.50 14.34
N PRO A 75 -19.51 -6.83 14.44
CA PRO A 75 -18.65 -7.58 13.50
C PRO A 75 -18.97 -7.32 12.02
N HIS A 76 -20.25 -7.16 11.68
CA HIS A 76 -20.70 -6.85 10.32
C HIS A 76 -20.31 -5.44 9.84
N GLU A 77 -20.24 -4.46 10.75
CA GLU A 77 -19.79 -3.10 10.43
C GLU A 77 -18.27 -3.09 10.17
N VAL A 78 -17.53 -3.91 10.93
CA VAL A 78 -16.08 -4.10 10.71
C VAL A 78 -15.82 -4.78 9.37
N GLU A 79 -16.56 -5.84 9.07
CA GLU A 79 -16.46 -6.55 7.78
C GLU A 79 -16.77 -5.62 6.62
N ARG A 80 -17.82 -4.80 6.72
CA ARG A 80 -18.17 -3.81 5.69
C ARG A 80 -17.04 -2.81 5.45
N ILE A 81 -16.47 -2.23 6.51
CA ILE A 81 -15.36 -1.27 6.41
C ILE A 81 -14.12 -1.92 5.77
N VAL A 82 -13.82 -3.16 6.14
CA VAL A 82 -12.68 -3.90 5.58
C VAL A 82 -12.91 -4.18 4.10
N ASN A 83 -14.10 -4.64 3.72
CA ASN A 83 -14.45 -4.91 2.33
C ASN A 83 -14.41 -3.63 1.49
N GLU A 84 -15.06 -2.55 1.95
CA GLU A 84 -15.06 -1.26 1.29
C GLU A 84 -13.62 -0.78 1.05
N ARG A 85 -12.77 -0.71 2.09
CA ARG A 85 -11.37 -0.28 1.92
C ARG A 85 -10.54 -1.20 1.04
N THR A 86 -10.80 -2.50 1.09
CA THR A 86 -10.05 -3.47 0.27
C THR A 86 -10.31 -3.20 -1.20
N ILE A 87 -11.58 -2.99 -1.54
CA ILE A 87 -12.05 -2.80 -2.91
C ILE A 87 -11.74 -1.40 -3.43
N THR A 88 -11.92 -0.36 -2.61
CA THR A 88 -11.75 1.03 -3.08
C THR A 88 -10.31 1.54 -3.03
N ARG A 89 -9.40 0.84 -2.32
CA ARG A 89 -8.02 1.29 -2.13
C ARG A 89 -6.98 0.20 -2.31
N ILE A 90 -7.09 -0.90 -1.58
CA ILE A 90 -6.02 -1.93 -1.57
C ILE A 90 -5.87 -2.57 -2.96
N ILE A 91 -6.97 -2.97 -3.60
CA ILE A 91 -6.93 -3.58 -4.93
C ILE A 91 -6.43 -2.57 -5.98
N PRO A 92 -6.99 -1.35 -6.10
CA PRO A 92 -6.46 -0.28 -6.96
C PRO A 92 -4.94 -0.08 -6.82
N ASP A 93 -4.46 0.15 -5.59
CA ASP A 93 -3.05 0.44 -5.33
C ASP A 93 -2.13 -0.76 -5.63
N ARG A 94 -2.60 -1.99 -5.42
CA ARG A 94 -1.74 -3.19 -5.51
C ARG A 94 -1.78 -3.88 -6.85
N TYR A 95 -2.96 -3.97 -7.46
CA TYR A 95 -3.16 -4.67 -8.72
C TYR A 95 -3.09 -3.72 -9.91
N PHE A 96 -3.71 -2.55 -9.79
CA PHE A 96 -3.86 -1.66 -10.94
C PHE A 96 -2.65 -0.74 -11.15
N GLU A 97 -1.93 -0.36 -10.08
CA GLU A 97 -0.68 0.40 -10.18
C GLU A 97 0.51 -0.43 -10.76
N ARG A 98 0.50 -1.75 -10.52
CA ARG A 98 1.60 -2.69 -10.88
C ARG A 98 1.45 -3.26 -12.29
N VAL A 99 1.44 -2.39 -13.30
CA VAL A 99 1.39 -2.77 -14.73
C VAL A 99 2.55 -3.66 -15.20
N ASP A 100 3.66 -3.66 -14.47
CA ASP A 100 4.80 -4.56 -14.67
C ASP A 100 4.40 -6.04 -14.51
N TRP A 101 3.55 -6.35 -13.54
CA TRP A 101 3.12 -7.72 -13.29
C TRP A 101 2.28 -8.27 -14.45
N LEU A 102 1.36 -7.46 -14.98
CA LEU A 102 0.57 -7.82 -16.15
C LEU A 102 1.47 -8.03 -17.39
N ALA A 103 2.46 -7.16 -17.61
CA ALA A 103 3.41 -7.32 -18.70
C ALA A 103 4.20 -8.63 -18.61
N ILE A 104 4.69 -8.98 -17.41
CA ILE A 104 5.39 -10.25 -17.17
C ILE A 104 4.46 -11.44 -17.45
N ALA A 105 3.25 -11.43 -16.90
CA ALA A 105 2.31 -12.53 -17.09
C ALA A 105 1.93 -12.74 -18.56
N LEU A 106 1.71 -11.67 -19.33
CA LEU A 106 1.43 -11.74 -20.76
C LEU A 106 2.63 -12.28 -21.55
N LYS A 107 3.85 -11.86 -21.18
CA LYS A 107 5.09 -12.36 -21.78
C LYS A 107 5.30 -13.86 -21.50
N GLU A 108 5.14 -14.29 -20.26
CA GLU A 108 5.24 -15.71 -19.85
C GLU A 108 4.18 -16.58 -20.55
N ALA A 109 3.00 -16.03 -20.82
CA ALA A 109 1.96 -16.68 -21.61
C ALA A 109 2.22 -16.66 -23.13
N GLY A 110 3.34 -16.10 -23.59
CA GLY A 110 3.69 -16.02 -25.01
C GLY A 110 2.87 -15.01 -25.81
N VAL A 111 2.21 -14.07 -25.16
CA VAL A 111 1.40 -13.04 -25.81
C VAL A 111 2.28 -11.87 -26.22
N ALA A 112 2.39 -11.62 -27.53
CA ALA A 112 3.12 -10.48 -28.06
C ALA A 112 2.33 -9.18 -27.82
N VAL A 113 2.83 -8.34 -26.91
CA VAL A 113 2.23 -7.04 -26.57
C VAL A 113 3.31 -5.96 -26.47
N THR A 114 2.92 -4.72 -26.70
CA THR A 114 3.74 -3.52 -26.41
C THR A 114 3.38 -2.95 -25.03
N GLY A 115 4.27 -2.16 -24.45
CA GLY A 115 4.03 -1.47 -23.18
C GLY A 115 2.80 -0.56 -23.23
N LYS A 116 2.51 0.05 -24.39
CA LYS A 116 1.28 0.82 -24.62
C LYS A 116 0.05 -0.09 -24.49
N GLN A 117 0.05 -1.24 -25.16
CA GLN A 117 -1.07 -2.19 -25.10
C GLN A 117 -1.26 -2.76 -23.69
N VAL A 118 -0.18 -3.00 -22.93
CA VAL A 118 -0.29 -3.41 -21.52
C VAL A 118 -1.06 -2.37 -20.70
N ILE A 119 -0.73 -1.09 -20.86
CA ILE A 119 -1.45 -0.02 -20.15
C ILE A 119 -2.91 0.04 -20.61
N GLU A 120 -3.19 -0.09 -21.91
CA GLU A 120 -4.58 -0.10 -22.42
C GLU A 120 -5.41 -1.27 -21.87
N ILE A 121 -4.79 -2.46 -21.76
CA ILE A 121 -5.42 -3.63 -21.13
C ILE A 121 -5.70 -3.33 -19.66
N GLN A 122 -4.73 -2.76 -18.94
CA GLN A 122 -4.88 -2.39 -17.54
C GLN A 122 -6.00 -1.36 -17.33
N ASP A 123 -6.07 -0.31 -18.17
CA ASP A 123 -7.14 0.70 -18.17
C ASP A 123 -8.52 0.08 -18.37
N SER A 124 -8.61 -0.90 -19.28
CA SER A 124 -9.84 -1.63 -19.54
C SER A 124 -10.25 -2.49 -18.34
N LEU A 125 -9.31 -3.24 -17.75
CA LEU A 125 -9.56 -4.05 -16.56
C LEU A 125 -9.99 -3.20 -15.36
N PHE A 126 -9.37 -2.03 -15.19
CA PHE A 126 -9.72 -1.11 -14.11
C PHE A 126 -11.11 -0.52 -14.30
N SER A 127 -11.48 -0.19 -15.54
CA SER A 127 -12.81 0.32 -15.86
C SER A 127 -13.90 -0.71 -15.55
N VAL A 128 -13.71 -1.98 -15.95
CA VAL A 128 -14.63 -3.08 -15.60
C VAL A 128 -14.71 -3.29 -14.09
N PHE A 129 -13.56 -3.23 -13.40
CA PHE A 129 -13.53 -3.30 -11.94
C PHE A 129 -14.35 -2.18 -11.29
N MET A 130 -14.20 -0.95 -11.75
CA MET A 130 -14.96 0.20 -11.24
C MET A 130 -16.46 0.08 -11.52
N GLU A 131 -16.85 -0.43 -12.69
CA GLU A 131 -18.26 -0.70 -13.02
C GLU A 131 -18.87 -1.73 -12.05
N GLU A 132 -18.16 -2.82 -11.75
CA GLU A 132 -18.63 -3.83 -10.79
C GLU A 132 -18.75 -3.30 -9.36
N ILE A 133 -17.93 -2.32 -9.00
CA ILE A 133 -18.01 -1.73 -7.67
C ILE A 133 -19.18 -0.77 -7.55
N ILE A 134 -19.36 0.10 -8.54
CA ILE A 134 -20.34 1.18 -8.50
C ILE A 134 -21.74 0.66 -8.83
N TYR A 135 -21.85 -0.16 -9.88
CA TYR A 135 -23.12 -0.61 -10.43
C TYR A 135 -23.35 -2.11 -10.31
N GLY A 136 -22.30 -2.87 -10.02
CA GLY A 136 -22.36 -4.32 -9.86
C GLY A 136 -22.60 -4.74 -8.42
N TYR A 137 -22.06 -5.91 -8.07
CA TYR A 137 -22.39 -6.63 -6.84
C TYR A 137 -22.10 -5.86 -5.53
N PHE A 138 -21.14 -4.93 -5.55
CA PHE A 138 -20.71 -4.27 -4.31
C PHE A 138 -21.47 -2.99 -3.98
N GLU A 139 -22.13 -2.35 -4.98
CA GLU A 139 -22.92 -1.11 -4.85
C GLU A 139 -22.32 -0.07 -3.87
N ILE A 140 -21.00 0.14 -3.94
CA ILE A 140 -20.30 1.02 -2.99
C ILE A 140 -20.49 2.48 -3.43
N GLU A 141 -21.38 3.19 -2.74
CA GLU A 141 -21.53 4.65 -2.85
C GLU A 141 -20.41 5.37 -2.09
N GLY A 142 -19.18 5.33 -2.65
CA GLY A 142 -17.98 5.88 -2.02
C GLY A 142 -17.13 6.74 -2.96
N SER A 143 -16.25 7.55 -2.39
CA SER A 143 -15.20 8.25 -3.13
C SER A 143 -14.05 7.28 -3.44
N PHE A 144 -13.61 7.24 -4.69
CA PHE A 144 -12.47 6.44 -5.14
C PHE A 144 -11.27 7.34 -5.39
N GLU A 145 -10.10 6.92 -4.89
CA GLU A 145 -8.83 7.49 -5.31
C GLU A 145 -8.36 6.69 -6.52
N LEU A 146 -8.15 7.39 -7.65
CA LEU A 146 -7.64 6.77 -8.85
C LEU A 146 -6.12 6.56 -8.69
N PRO A 147 -5.57 5.39 -9.05
CA PRO A 147 -4.13 5.23 -8.99
C PRO A 147 -3.44 6.25 -9.92
N PRO A 148 -2.25 6.76 -9.58
CA PRO A 148 -1.64 7.90 -10.28
C PRO A 148 -1.48 7.72 -11.80
N LEU A 149 -1.25 6.48 -12.24
CA LEU A 149 -1.13 6.16 -13.66
C LEU A 149 -2.42 6.38 -14.45
N PHE A 150 -3.59 6.21 -13.82
CA PHE A 150 -4.91 6.42 -14.42
C PHE A 150 -5.32 7.90 -14.38
N GLU A 151 -4.83 8.66 -13.39
CA GLU A 151 -5.00 10.12 -13.36
C GLU A 151 -4.13 10.83 -14.40
N ALA A 152 -3.00 10.23 -14.76
CA ALA A 152 -2.05 10.81 -15.71
C ALA A 152 -2.66 10.92 -17.13
N ARG A 153 -2.58 12.13 -17.71
CA ARG A 153 -2.98 12.37 -19.11
C ARG A 153 -2.26 11.39 -20.04
N ILE A 154 -2.96 10.98 -21.10
CA ILE A 154 -2.45 10.04 -22.12
C ILE A 154 -1.07 10.49 -22.67
N GLU A 155 -0.89 11.80 -22.86
CA GLU A 155 0.34 12.36 -23.44
C GLU A 155 1.40 12.74 -22.40
N SER A 156 1.15 12.48 -21.12
CA SER A 156 2.03 12.86 -20.02
C SER A 156 3.41 12.21 -20.15
N TYR A 157 4.42 12.94 -19.67
CA TYR A 157 5.79 12.45 -19.63
C TYR A 157 5.92 11.17 -18.79
N GLU A 158 5.21 11.11 -17.66
CA GLU A 158 5.17 9.97 -16.76
C GLU A 158 4.64 8.71 -17.44
N ARG A 159 3.53 8.83 -18.18
CA ARG A 159 2.95 7.70 -18.93
C ARG A 159 3.89 7.22 -20.04
N LYS A 160 4.53 8.15 -20.75
CA LYS A 160 5.55 7.81 -21.78
C LYS A 160 6.75 7.08 -21.18
N LEU A 161 7.25 7.53 -20.02
CA LEU A 161 8.32 6.83 -19.30
C LEU A 161 7.89 5.42 -18.88
N ARG A 162 6.66 5.27 -18.40
CA ARG A 162 6.13 3.96 -18.00
C ARG A 162 6.03 3.01 -19.18
N ILE A 163 5.51 3.46 -20.33
CA ILE A 163 5.47 2.70 -21.59
C ILE A 163 6.87 2.24 -21.98
N ALA A 164 7.85 3.16 -22.02
CA ALA A 164 9.23 2.82 -22.39
C ALA A 164 9.87 1.80 -21.43
N SER A 165 9.54 1.87 -20.13
CA SER A 165 9.99 0.88 -19.14
C SER A 165 9.38 -0.50 -19.38
N LEU A 166 8.10 -0.57 -19.77
CA LEU A 166 7.41 -1.82 -20.09
C LEU A 166 7.93 -2.41 -21.40
N ASP A 167 8.16 -1.59 -22.42
CA ASP A 167 8.74 -2.05 -23.69
C ASP A 167 10.12 -2.71 -23.47
N ARG A 168 10.95 -2.15 -22.58
CA ARG A 168 12.23 -2.77 -22.18
C ARG A 168 12.01 -4.12 -21.51
N LEU A 169 11.13 -4.20 -20.53
CA LEU A 169 10.83 -5.45 -19.82
C LEU A 169 10.30 -6.54 -20.76
N LEU A 170 9.48 -6.15 -21.74
CA LEU A 170 8.90 -7.07 -22.72
C LEU A 170 9.93 -7.53 -23.77
N SER A 171 10.93 -6.70 -24.09
CA SER A 171 11.98 -6.99 -25.07
C SER A 171 13.23 -7.69 -24.51
N GLU A 172 13.40 -7.75 -23.19
CA GLU A 172 14.48 -8.52 -22.56
C GLU A 172 14.26 -10.03 -22.81
N ASP A 173 14.74 -10.55 -23.92
CA ASP A 173 14.84 -11.99 -24.15
C ASP A 173 15.84 -12.63 -23.16
N ASN A 174 15.50 -13.84 -22.71
CA ASN A 174 16.25 -14.70 -21.80
C ASN A 174 17.77 -14.70 -22.08
N VAL A 175 18.56 -13.93 -21.33
CA VAL A 175 19.98 -14.23 -21.12
C VAL A 175 20.09 -15.14 -19.92
N SER A 176 19.72 -16.41 -20.10
CA SER A 176 20.12 -17.54 -19.23
C SER A 176 19.79 -18.83 -19.97
N GLU A 177 20.71 -19.23 -20.85
CA GLU A 177 20.98 -20.66 -21.12
C GLU A 177 21.49 -21.35 -19.85
#